data_AF-A0A1H9B8H0-F1
#
_entry.id   AF-A0A1H9B8H0-F1
#
_cell.length_a   1.000
_cell.length_b   1.000
_cell.length_c   1.000
_cell.angle_alpha   90.00
_cell.angle_beta   90.00
_cell.angle_gamma   90.00
#
_symmetry.space_group_name_H-M   'P 1'
#
loop_
_entity.id
_entity.type
_entity.pdbx_description
1 polymer ?
#
loop_
_entity_poly.entity_id
_entity_poly.type
_entity_poly.pdbx_seq_one_letter_code
_entity_poly.pdbx_strand_id
1 'polypeptide(L)'
;MSEFKVFPLNTREDIVRFERCFLSYLENHGGYAIQHISLLRTYDALQNTPDGGRIFSAILDISINLGLIWCDTAEMGRCINQVIQVDFADLSESEATQKSFELRMKLHHYSNAYIFRYRSLWDKIMGLFVLVLAPTEYEKFCSANSKKRFFAKIARNGAMLSYEIVEQIQSAIQKFDDMFRTAEAHGTGFLRKSSFVWTELETMDQLKLIDYWNLLNQIAHIIGELFDHHKRIIDEN
;
A
#
# COMPACT_ATOMS: atom_id res chain seq x y z
N MET A 1 -13.35 -22.60 -26.46
CA MET A 1 -12.74 -21.89 -25.31
C MET A 1 -12.60 -20.44 -25.71
N SER A 2 -13.22 -19.49 -24.99
CA SER A 2 -12.95 -18.07 -25.25
C SER A 2 -11.52 -17.76 -24.81
N GLU A 3 -10.69 -17.22 -25.70
CA GLU A 3 -9.40 -16.66 -25.30
C GLU A 3 -9.63 -15.60 -24.23
N PHE A 4 -8.96 -15.76 -23.10
CA PHE A 4 -8.95 -14.74 -22.05
C PHE A 4 -8.29 -13.49 -22.62
N LYS A 5 -9.06 -12.39 -22.70
CA LYS A 5 -8.51 -11.10 -23.12
C LYS A 5 -7.75 -10.49 -21.94
N VAL A 6 -6.44 -10.31 -22.12
CA VAL A 6 -5.55 -9.65 -21.15
C VAL A 6 -5.69 -8.13 -21.30
N PHE A 7 -5.63 -7.39 -20.20
CA PHE A 7 -5.56 -5.92 -20.26
C PHE A 7 -4.18 -5.53 -20.84
N PRO A 8 -4.12 -4.86 -22.00
CA PRO A 8 -2.86 -4.57 -22.65
C PRO A 8 -2.08 -3.49 -21.89
N LEU A 9 -0.74 -3.61 -21.86
CA LEU A 9 0.18 -2.70 -21.18
C LEU A 9 1.49 -2.48 -21.98
N ASN A 10 1.43 -2.64 -23.30
CA ASN A 10 2.63 -2.68 -24.14
C ASN A 10 2.97 -1.32 -24.74
N THR A 11 1.95 -0.52 -25.01
CA THR A 11 2.07 0.79 -25.66
C THR A 11 1.81 1.91 -24.68
N ARG A 12 2.27 3.12 -25.02
CA ARG A 12 1.97 4.33 -24.27
C ARG A 12 0.46 4.54 -24.13
N GLU A 13 -0.31 4.30 -25.19
CA GLU A 13 -1.77 4.40 -25.20
C GLU A 13 -2.43 3.39 -24.26
N ASP A 14 -1.89 2.18 -24.17
CA ASP A 14 -2.33 1.17 -23.22
C ASP A 14 -2.14 1.65 -21.77
N ILE A 15 -1.00 2.27 -21.46
CA ILE A 15 -0.72 2.81 -20.13
C ILE A 15 -1.68 3.95 -19.79
N VAL A 16 -1.93 4.88 -20.72
CA VAL A 16 -2.93 5.95 -20.53
C VAL A 16 -4.31 5.36 -20.22
N ARG A 17 -4.71 4.32 -20.97
CA ARG A 17 -5.99 3.66 -20.76
C ARG A 17 -6.05 2.97 -19.39
N PHE A 18 -5.00 2.26 -19.01
CA PHE A 18 -4.90 1.60 -17.71
C PHE A 18 -5.02 2.63 -16.58
N GLU A 19 -4.20 3.67 -16.62
CA GLU A 19 -4.16 4.71 -15.59
C GLU A 19 -5.53 5.38 -15.43
N ARG A 20 -6.21 5.72 -16.54
CA ARG A 20 -7.57 6.26 -16.47
C ARG A 20 -8.57 5.30 -15.84
N CYS A 21 -8.55 4.01 -16.22
CA CYS A 21 -9.41 3.01 -15.61
C CYS A 21 -9.12 2.85 -14.11
N PHE A 22 -7.84 2.89 -13.74
CA PHE A 22 -7.40 2.77 -12.36
C PHE A 22 -7.84 3.98 -11.52
N LEU A 23 -7.63 5.21 -11.99
CA LEU A 23 -8.07 6.42 -11.29
C LEU A 23 -9.59 6.43 -11.10
N SER A 24 -10.36 6.07 -12.12
CA SER A 24 -11.82 5.94 -12.01
C SER A 24 -12.23 4.86 -10.99
N TYR A 25 -11.50 3.74 -10.93
CA TYR A 25 -11.74 2.74 -9.90
C TYR A 25 -11.52 3.31 -8.50
N LEU A 26 -10.44 4.06 -8.28
CA LEU A 26 -10.14 4.69 -7.00
C LEU A 26 -11.15 5.77 -6.60
N GLU A 27 -11.66 6.56 -7.54
CA GLU A 27 -12.73 7.53 -7.26
C GLU A 27 -14.00 6.82 -6.77
N ASN A 28 -14.40 5.75 -7.47
CA ASN A 28 -15.63 5.02 -7.16
C ASN A 28 -15.57 4.25 -5.83
N HIS A 29 -14.39 3.75 -5.44
CA HIS A 29 -14.26 2.88 -4.26
C HIS A 29 -13.52 3.55 -3.10
N GLY A 30 -12.60 4.47 -3.37
CA GLY A 30 -11.86 5.24 -2.36
C GLY A 30 -12.48 6.61 -2.03
N GLY A 31 -13.46 7.08 -2.82
CA GLY A 31 -14.06 8.42 -2.70
C GLY A 31 -13.27 9.51 -3.42
N TYR A 32 -11.97 9.30 -3.66
CA TYR A 32 -11.13 10.08 -4.58
C TYR A 32 -9.93 9.25 -5.04
N ALA A 33 -9.34 9.65 -6.16
CA ALA A 33 -8.12 9.03 -6.66
C ALA A 33 -6.86 9.62 -6.02
N ILE A 34 -6.09 8.76 -5.36
CA ILE A 34 -4.72 9.10 -4.95
C ILE A 34 -3.80 9.09 -6.17
N GLN A 35 -3.01 10.15 -6.36
CA GLN A 35 -2.17 10.36 -7.54
C GLN A 35 -0.72 10.64 -7.16
N HIS A 36 -0.12 9.75 -6.36
CA HIS A 36 1.28 9.91 -5.96
C HIS A 36 2.25 9.55 -7.08
N ILE A 37 1.88 8.59 -7.94
CA ILE A 37 2.72 8.05 -8.99
C ILE A 37 1.95 8.17 -10.31
N SER A 38 2.54 8.81 -11.31
CA SER A 38 1.99 8.81 -12.67
C SER A 38 2.61 7.67 -13.47
N LEU A 39 1.79 6.67 -13.81
CA LEU A 39 2.22 5.52 -14.59
C LEU A 39 2.68 5.93 -15.99
N LEU A 40 1.97 6.87 -16.63
CA LEU A 40 2.39 7.40 -17.92
C LEU A 40 3.77 8.05 -17.88
N ARG A 41 4.01 8.94 -16.90
CA ARG A 41 5.31 9.60 -16.76
C ARG A 41 6.42 8.59 -16.48
N THR A 42 6.17 7.62 -15.61
CA THR A 42 7.13 6.54 -15.34
C THR A 42 7.41 5.71 -16.59
N TYR A 43 6.40 5.37 -17.38
CA TYR A 43 6.58 4.62 -18.63
C TYR A 43 7.44 5.40 -19.63
N ASP A 44 7.14 6.69 -19.82
CA ASP A 44 7.89 7.57 -20.73
C ASP A 44 9.36 7.70 -20.29
N ALA A 45 9.61 7.86 -18.98
CA ALA A 45 10.96 8.00 -18.41
C ALA A 45 11.82 6.74 -18.51
N LEU A 46 11.21 5.55 -18.62
CA LEU A 46 11.89 4.26 -18.56
C LEU A 46 12.18 3.62 -19.93
N GLN A 47 11.69 4.18 -21.03
CA GLN A 47 11.80 3.57 -22.38
C GLN A 47 13.22 3.16 -22.80
N ASN A 48 14.24 3.90 -22.36
CA ASN A 48 15.64 3.67 -22.71
C ASN A 48 16.49 3.19 -21.53
N THR A 49 15.86 2.78 -20.42
CA THR A 49 16.58 2.29 -19.23
C THR A 49 16.79 0.77 -19.35
N PRO A 50 18.02 0.24 -19.16
CA PRO A 50 18.30 -1.20 -19.26
C PRO A 50 17.38 -2.10 -18.41
N ASP A 51 17.03 -1.67 -17.20
CA ASP A 51 16.08 -2.35 -16.31
C ASP A 51 14.67 -1.73 -16.35
N GLY A 52 14.37 -0.89 -17.35
CA GLY A 52 13.16 -0.06 -17.41
C GLY A 52 11.86 -0.88 -17.32
N GLY A 53 11.78 -2.00 -18.03
CA GLY A 53 10.61 -2.88 -17.95
C GLY A 53 10.38 -3.51 -16.57
N ARG A 54 11.47 -3.86 -15.86
CA ARG A 54 11.40 -4.43 -14.50
C ARG A 54 10.97 -3.37 -13.49
N ILE A 55 11.55 -2.17 -13.61
CA ILE A 55 11.21 -1.02 -12.76
C ILE A 55 9.75 -0.62 -12.98
N PHE A 56 9.30 -0.52 -14.24
CA PHE A 56 7.91 -0.19 -14.56
C PHE A 56 6.93 -1.21 -13.99
N SER A 57 7.23 -2.50 -14.14
CA SER A 57 6.39 -3.58 -13.58
C SER A 57 6.28 -3.48 -12.06
N ALA A 58 7.40 -3.20 -11.37
CA ALA A 58 7.41 -3.00 -9.92
C ALA A 58 6.58 -1.77 -9.51
N ILE A 59 6.70 -0.65 -10.26
CA ILE A 59 5.93 0.58 -10.02
C ILE A 59 4.43 0.36 -10.24
N LEU A 60 4.06 -0.37 -11.29
CA LEU A 60 2.68 -0.71 -11.59
C LEU A 60 2.07 -1.50 -10.42
N ASP A 61 2.76 -2.55 -9.96
CA ASP A 61 2.32 -3.36 -8.83
C ASP A 61 2.21 -2.54 -7.53
N ILE A 62 3.18 -1.67 -7.27
CA ILE A 62 3.16 -0.75 -6.12
C ILE A 62 1.95 0.17 -6.20
N SER A 63 1.71 0.77 -7.37
CA SER A 63 0.60 1.71 -7.59
C SER A 63 -0.75 1.05 -7.36
N ILE A 64 -0.95 -0.16 -7.91
CA ILE A 64 -2.17 -0.95 -7.69
C ILE A 64 -2.36 -1.25 -6.21
N ASN A 65 -1.33 -1.75 -5.52
CA ASN A 65 -1.43 -2.09 -4.10
C ASN A 65 -1.66 -0.85 -3.22
N LEU A 66 -1.03 0.29 -3.53
CA LEU A 66 -1.30 1.57 -2.86
C LEU A 66 -2.77 1.96 -3.00
N GLY A 67 -3.31 1.93 -4.21
CA GLY A 67 -4.70 2.25 -4.47
C GLY A 67 -5.68 1.31 -3.77
N LEU A 68 -5.37 0.01 -3.73
CA LEU A 68 -6.20 -0.97 -3.03
C LEU A 68 -6.18 -0.80 -1.51
N ILE A 69 -5.03 -0.46 -0.91
CA ILE A 69 -4.92 -0.11 0.51
C ILE A 69 -5.75 1.15 0.82
N TRP A 70 -5.75 2.13 -0.09
CA TRP A 70 -6.60 3.31 0.03
C TRP A 70 -8.09 2.95 0.01
N CYS A 71 -8.52 2.10 -0.92
CA CYS A 71 -9.90 1.60 -0.94
C CYS A 71 -10.29 0.86 0.34
N ASP A 72 -9.40 0.00 0.87
CA ASP A 72 -9.65 -0.68 2.16
C ASP A 72 -9.81 0.34 3.29
N THR A 73 -8.95 1.37 3.33
CA THR A 73 -9.03 2.45 4.32
C THR A 73 -10.37 3.19 4.27
N ALA A 74 -10.82 3.54 3.05
CA ALA A 74 -12.10 4.20 2.86
C ALA A 74 -13.28 3.34 3.31
N GLU A 75 -13.26 2.04 2.99
CA GLU A 75 -14.30 1.10 3.43
C GLU A 75 -14.30 0.88 4.94
N MET A 76 -13.13 0.78 5.57
CA MET A 76 -13.02 0.72 7.03
C MET A 76 -13.64 1.97 7.68
N GLY A 77 -13.33 3.17 7.16
CA GLY A 77 -13.93 4.42 7.62
C GLY A 77 -15.46 4.45 7.48
N ARG A 78 -15.98 3.95 6.35
CA ARG A 78 -17.44 3.79 6.15
C ARG A 78 -18.06 2.85 7.16
N CYS A 79 -17.45 1.68 7.40
CA CYS A 79 -17.93 0.71 8.37
C CYS A 79 -17.95 1.30 9.79
N ILE A 80 -16.89 2.01 10.18
CA ILE A 80 -16.78 2.68 11.49
C ILE A 80 -17.89 3.72 11.66
N ASN A 81 -18.11 4.58 10.67
CA ASN A 81 -19.19 5.57 10.71
C ASN A 81 -20.58 4.92 10.81
N GLN A 82 -20.80 3.79 10.15
CA GLN A 82 -22.05 3.04 10.24
C GLN A 82 -22.24 2.38 11.62
N VAL A 83 -21.17 1.88 12.24
CA VAL A 83 -21.23 1.34 13.61
C VAL A 83 -21.68 2.44 14.58
N ILE A 84 -21.08 3.63 14.48
CA ILE A 84 -21.48 4.81 15.26
C ILE A 84 -22.97 5.10 15.08
N GLN A 85 -23.47 5.10 13.84
CA GLN A 85 -24.87 5.39 13.56
C GLN A 85 -25.83 4.33 14.14
N VAL A 86 -25.42 3.06 14.15
CA VAL A 86 -26.22 1.98 14.78
C VAL A 86 -26.31 2.20 16.29
N ASP A 87 -25.23 2.63 16.94
CA ASP A 87 -25.21 2.86 18.40
C ASP A 87 -26.13 4.03 18.83
N PHE A 88 -26.40 4.98 17.93
CA PHE A 88 -27.30 6.12 18.18
C PHE A 88 -28.71 5.94 17.61
N ALA A 89 -29.00 4.85 16.92
CA ALA A 89 -30.30 4.62 16.30
C ALA A 89 -31.31 4.03 17.29
N ASP A 90 -32.58 4.41 17.15
CA ASP A 90 -33.69 3.83 17.91
C ASP A 90 -34.07 2.46 17.32
N LEU A 91 -33.22 1.47 17.56
CA LEU A 91 -33.36 0.09 17.10
C LEU A 91 -33.66 -0.84 18.27
N SER A 92 -34.36 -1.95 17.97
CA SER A 92 -34.42 -3.04 18.93
C SER A 92 -33.01 -3.62 19.17
N GLU A 93 -32.77 -4.15 20.38
CA GLU A 93 -31.47 -4.72 20.75
C GLU A 93 -31.01 -5.83 19.77
N SER A 94 -31.95 -6.66 19.30
CA SER A 94 -31.67 -7.71 18.32
C SER A 94 -31.24 -7.15 16.96
N GLU A 95 -31.91 -6.10 16.47
CA GLU A 95 -31.56 -5.48 15.19
C GLU A 95 -30.23 -4.72 15.26
N ALA A 96 -29.98 -4.00 16.37
CA ALA A 96 -28.72 -3.32 16.61
C ALA A 96 -27.55 -4.32 16.64
N THR A 97 -27.73 -5.44 17.34
CA THR A 97 -26.73 -6.51 17.44
C THR A 97 -26.41 -7.12 16.07
N GLN A 98 -27.43 -7.46 15.28
CA GLN A 98 -27.23 -8.05 13.96
C GLN A 98 -26.50 -7.09 13.01
N LYS A 99 -26.94 -5.82 12.93
CA LYS A 99 -26.27 -4.82 12.08
C LYS A 99 -24.84 -4.56 12.52
N SER A 100 -24.60 -4.44 13.83
CA SER A 100 -23.25 -4.26 14.39
C SER A 100 -22.34 -5.44 14.05
N PHE A 101 -22.86 -6.67 14.13
CA PHE A 101 -22.10 -7.87 13.75
C PHE A 101 -21.69 -7.87 12.27
N GLU A 102 -22.60 -7.57 11.35
CA GLU A 102 -22.30 -7.49 9.92
C GLU A 102 -21.23 -6.43 9.60
N LEU A 103 -21.34 -5.26 10.23
CA LEU A 103 -20.35 -4.18 10.08
C LEU A 103 -18.98 -4.58 10.63
N ARG A 104 -18.94 -5.27 11.78
CA ARG A 104 -17.69 -5.78 12.37
C ARG A 104 -17.04 -6.88 11.52
N MET A 105 -17.84 -7.75 10.90
CA MET A 105 -17.33 -8.72 9.92
C MET A 105 -16.70 -8.03 8.71
N LYS A 106 -17.34 -6.98 8.16
CA LYS A 106 -16.76 -6.19 7.07
C LYS A 106 -15.48 -5.49 7.50
N LEU A 107 -15.48 -4.87 8.68
CA LEU A 107 -14.29 -4.23 9.25
C LEU A 107 -13.14 -5.23 9.39
N HIS A 108 -13.41 -6.43 9.91
CA HIS A 108 -12.43 -7.52 10.01
C HIS A 108 -11.84 -7.87 8.64
N HIS A 109 -12.70 -8.02 7.62
CA HIS A 109 -12.29 -8.34 6.26
C HIS A 109 -11.34 -7.28 5.68
N TYR A 110 -11.72 -6.01 5.74
CA TYR A 110 -10.90 -4.92 5.18
C TYR A 110 -9.63 -4.67 5.99
N SER A 111 -9.67 -4.77 7.32
CA SER A 111 -8.46 -4.67 8.15
C SER A 111 -7.46 -5.78 7.81
N ASN A 112 -7.94 -7.00 7.61
CA ASN A 112 -7.07 -8.12 7.26
C ASN A 112 -6.46 -7.93 5.85
N ALA A 113 -7.28 -7.51 4.88
CA ALA A 113 -6.81 -7.18 3.54
C ALA A 113 -5.75 -6.07 3.56
N TYR A 114 -5.99 -4.99 4.30
CA TYR A 114 -5.04 -3.90 4.53
C TYR A 114 -3.72 -4.44 5.07
N ILE A 115 -3.76 -5.23 6.15
CA ILE A 115 -2.56 -5.73 6.84
C ILE A 115 -1.69 -6.57 5.90
N PHE A 116 -2.30 -7.48 5.14
CA PHE A 116 -1.56 -8.32 4.20
C PHE A 116 -1.00 -7.52 3.02
N ARG A 117 -1.79 -6.61 2.45
CA ARG A 117 -1.34 -5.75 1.35
C ARG A 117 -0.22 -4.84 1.80
N TYR A 118 -0.34 -4.22 2.98
CA TYR A 118 0.66 -3.33 3.56
C TYR A 118 2.02 -4.03 3.73
N ARG A 119 2.04 -5.24 4.31
CA ARG A 119 3.27 -6.05 4.43
C ARG A 119 3.87 -6.39 3.08
N SER A 120 3.05 -6.88 2.15
CA SER A 120 3.51 -7.24 0.81
C SER A 120 4.03 -6.02 0.03
N LEU A 121 3.44 -4.86 0.26
CA LEU A 121 3.82 -3.61 -0.40
C LEU A 121 5.18 -3.12 0.06
N TRP A 122 5.52 -3.22 1.35
CA TRP A 122 6.87 -2.86 1.81
C TRP A 122 7.97 -3.71 1.18
N ASP A 123 7.73 -5.01 1.01
CA ASP A 123 8.65 -5.89 0.29
C ASP A 123 8.88 -5.42 -1.16
N LYS A 124 7.81 -4.99 -1.84
CA LYS A 124 7.88 -4.44 -3.21
C LYS A 124 8.60 -3.09 -3.24
N ILE A 125 8.28 -2.18 -2.32
CA ILE A 125 8.92 -0.87 -2.20
C ILE A 125 10.43 -1.00 -1.95
N MET A 126 10.82 -1.85 -0.99
CA MET A 126 12.23 -2.13 -0.73
C MET A 126 12.91 -2.75 -1.96
N GLY A 127 12.23 -3.67 -2.64
CA GLY A 127 12.73 -4.28 -3.88
C GLY A 127 12.93 -3.25 -4.99
N LEU A 128 11.99 -2.33 -5.19
CA LEU A 128 12.11 -1.23 -6.14
C LEU A 128 13.34 -0.37 -5.82
N PHE A 129 13.51 0.05 -4.57
CA PHE A 129 14.68 0.85 -4.19
C PHE A 129 15.99 0.11 -4.44
N VAL A 130 16.07 -1.19 -4.11
CA VAL A 130 17.26 -1.98 -4.43
C VAL A 130 17.46 -2.09 -5.94
N LEU A 131 16.40 -2.30 -6.71
CA LEU A 131 16.47 -2.38 -8.17
C LEU A 131 16.99 -1.08 -8.81
N VAL A 132 16.60 0.07 -8.27
CA VAL A 132 17.04 1.39 -8.76
C VAL A 132 18.45 1.74 -8.29
N LEU A 133 18.80 1.46 -7.03
CA LEU A 133 20.07 1.88 -6.42
C LEU A 133 21.23 0.91 -6.65
N ALA A 134 20.94 -0.39 -6.67
CA ALA A 134 21.92 -1.46 -6.81
C ALA A 134 21.29 -2.64 -7.58
N PRO A 135 21.03 -2.49 -8.90
CA PRO A 135 20.36 -3.53 -9.69
C PRO A 135 21.06 -4.90 -9.60
N THR A 136 22.39 -4.92 -9.50
CA THR A 136 23.21 -6.13 -9.36
C THR A 136 23.03 -6.87 -8.03
N GLU A 137 22.51 -6.19 -7.01
CA GLU A 137 22.23 -6.76 -5.69
C GLU A 137 20.76 -7.21 -5.55
N TYR A 138 19.91 -6.98 -6.55
CA TYR A 138 18.48 -7.28 -6.48
C TYR A 138 18.18 -8.77 -6.23
N GLU A 139 18.84 -9.68 -6.94
CA GLU A 139 18.62 -11.12 -6.75
C GLU A 139 19.04 -11.59 -5.34
N LYS A 140 20.14 -11.02 -4.82
CA LYS A 140 20.57 -11.27 -3.43
C LYS A 140 19.54 -10.76 -2.44
N PHE A 141 18.97 -9.56 -2.67
CA PHE A 141 17.88 -9.03 -1.86
C PHE A 141 16.66 -9.96 -1.86
N CYS A 142 16.24 -10.47 -3.02
CA CYS A 142 15.10 -11.39 -3.13
C CYS A 142 15.27 -12.66 -2.28
N SER A 143 16.49 -13.19 -2.22
CA SER A 143 16.87 -14.37 -1.44
C SER A 143 17.26 -14.11 0.02
N ALA A 144 17.29 -12.84 0.46
CA ALA A 144 17.84 -12.49 1.76
C ALA A 144 16.93 -12.97 2.91
N ASN A 145 17.55 -13.57 3.95
CA ASN A 145 16.85 -13.98 5.18
C ASN A 145 16.11 -12.81 5.86
N SER A 146 16.60 -11.58 5.69
CA SER A 146 15.93 -10.36 6.15
C SER A 146 16.04 -9.28 5.09
N LYS A 147 15.02 -9.18 4.24
CA LYS A 147 14.89 -8.12 3.22
C LYS A 147 15.01 -6.72 3.81
N LYS A 148 14.40 -6.47 4.98
CA LYS A 148 14.48 -5.19 5.70
C LYS A 148 15.92 -4.78 6.05
N ARG A 149 16.73 -5.71 6.56
CA ARG A 149 18.14 -5.43 6.89
C ARG A 149 18.98 -5.24 5.63
N PHE A 150 18.72 -6.06 4.61
CA PHE A 150 19.41 -5.95 3.33
C PHE A 150 19.14 -4.60 2.66
N PHE A 151 17.87 -4.21 2.55
CA PHE A 151 17.44 -2.91 2.03
C PHE A 151 18.15 -1.76 2.74
N ALA A 152 18.14 -1.70 4.07
CA ALA A 152 18.77 -0.59 4.78
C ALA A 152 20.29 -0.52 4.59
N LYS A 153 20.96 -1.67 4.44
CA LYS A 153 22.39 -1.68 4.10
C LYS A 153 22.66 -1.01 2.75
N ILE A 154 21.81 -1.25 1.76
CA ILE A 154 21.92 -0.64 0.43
C ILE A 154 21.50 0.84 0.48
N ALA A 155 20.33 1.13 1.04
CA ALA A 155 19.72 2.45 1.02
C ALA A 155 20.53 3.50 1.80
N ARG A 156 21.15 3.14 2.93
CA ARG A 156 21.99 4.07 3.71
C ARG A 156 23.26 4.52 2.98
N ASN A 157 23.71 3.77 1.97
CA ASN A 157 24.87 4.12 1.17
C ASN A 157 24.48 4.89 -0.11
N GLY A 158 23.18 5.00 -0.42
CA GLY A 158 22.68 5.67 -1.60
C GLY A 158 22.30 7.14 -1.32
N ALA A 159 22.34 7.98 -2.36
CA ALA A 159 21.96 9.39 -2.26
C ALA A 159 20.44 9.63 -2.27
N MET A 160 19.63 8.61 -2.59
CA MET A 160 18.22 8.79 -2.93
C MET A 160 17.28 8.80 -1.72
N LEU A 161 17.69 8.21 -0.59
CA LEU A 161 16.95 8.26 0.68
C LEU A 161 17.90 8.72 1.78
N SER A 162 17.45 9.68 2.60
CA SER A 162 18.22 10.08 3.77
C SER A 162 18.28 8.95 4.80
N TYR A 163 19.31 8.95 5.64
CA TYR A 163 19.45 7.98 6.72
C TYR A 163 18.21 7.96 7.63
N GLU A 164 17.67 9.14 7.94
CA GLU A 164 16.48 9.30 8.78
C GLU A 164 15.25 8.63 8.16
N ILE A 165 15.04 8.77 6.85
CA ILE A 165 13.91 8.12 6.15
C ILE A 165 14.07 6.60 6.19
N VAL A 166 15.28 6.08 6.00
CA VAL A 166 15.53 4.63 6.07
C VAL A 166 15.23 4.09 7.47
N GLU A 167 15.65 4.80 8.53
CA GLU A 167 15.32 4.41 9.91
C GLU A 167 13.82 4.48 10.20
N GLN A 168 13.13 5.52 9.71
CA GLN A 168 11.67 5.65 9.85
C GLN A 168 10.95 4.47 9.19
N ILE A 169 11.33 4.09 7.97
CA ILE A 169 10.79 2.91 7.27
C ILE A 169 11.03 1.64 8.11
N GLN A 170 12.27 1.40 8.56
CA GLN A 170 12.58 0.20 9.33
C GLN A 170 11.80 0.11 10.64
N SER A 171 11.70 1.23 11.35
CA SER A 171 10.97 1.35 12.61
C SER A 171 9.47 1.12 12.40
N ALA A 172 8.88 1.74 11.37
CA ALA A 172 7.47 1.60 11.07
C ALA A 172 7.10 0.18 10.65
N ILE A 173 7.89 -0.47 9.79
CA ILE A 173 7.67 -1.88 9.43
C ILE A 173 7.72 -2.76 10.68
N GLN A 174 8.73 -2.56 11.55
CA GLN A 174 8.85 -3.36 12.78
C GLN A 174 7.65 -3.15 13.71
N LYS A 175 7.27 -1.89 13.97
CA LYS A 175 6.12 -1.56 14.82
C LYS A 175 4.82 -2.13 14.25
N PHE A 176 4.63 -2.04 12.93
CA PHE A 176 3.48 -2.61 12.26
C PHE A 176 3.42 -4.13 12.42
N ASP A 177 4.54 -4.80 12.18
CA ASP A 177 4.64 -6.25 12.30
C ASP A 177 4.37 -6.71 13.72
N ASP A 178 4.89 -6.01 14.73
CA ASP A 178 4.68 -6.36 16.13
C ASP A 178 3.24 -6.09 16.58
N MET A 179 2.63 -4.97 16.14
CA MET A 179 1.29 -4.57 16.53
C MET A 179 0.20 -5.41 15.86
N PHE A 180 0.34 -5.70 14.57
CA PHE A 180 -0.68 -6.37 13.77
C PHE A 180 -0.30 -7.81 13.44
N ARG A 181 0.41 -8.53 14.31
CA ARG A 181 0.64 -9.96 14.13
C ARG A 181 -0.69 -10.68 13.94
N THR A 182 -0.84 -11.30 12.79
CA THR A 182 -1.98 -12.15 12.45
C THR A 182 -1.59 -13.60 12.66
N ALA A 183 -2.53 -14.41 13.17
CA ALA A 183 -2.30 -15.83 13.40
C ALA A 183 -2.05 -16.56 12.07
N GLU A 184 -2.65 -16.04 11.01
CA GLU A 184 -2.56 -16.51 9.63
C GLU A 184 -1.14 -16.33 9.06
N ALA A 185 -0.40 -15.31 9.48
CA ALA A 185 0.99 -15.09 9.04
C ALA A 185 2.05 -15.56 10.05
N HIS A 186 1.73 -15.63 11.35
CA HIS A 186 2.72 -15.82 12.42
C HIS A 186 2.37 -16.96 13.40
N GLY A 187 1.30 -17.73 13.17
CA GLY A 187 0.80 -18.77 14.07
C GLY A 187 0.17 -18.26 15.38
N THR A 188 0.33 -16.96 15.68
CA THR A 188 -0.23 -16.25 16.83
C THR A 188 -0.71 -14.86 16.37
N GLY A 189 -1.84 -14.35 16.89
CA GLY A 189 -2.32 -13.04 16.48
C GLY A 189 -3.55 -12.50 17.23
N PHE A 190 -3.68 -11.17 17.24
CA PHE A 190 -4.67 -10.43 18.04
C PHE A 190 -5.83 -9.84 17.23
N LEU A 191 -5.75 -9.84 15.89
CA LEU A 191 -6.73 -9.17 15.02
C LEU A 191 -8.17 -9.69 15.19
N ARG A 192 -8.34 -11.01 15.39
CA ARG A 192 -9.65 -11.61 15.66
C ARG A 192 -10.25 -11.12 16.98
N LYS A 193 -9.42 -10.82 17.99
CA LYS A 193 -9.93 -10.25 19.24
C LYS A 193 -10.37 -8.81 18.99
N SER A 194 -9.52 -7.97 18.42
CA SER A 194 -9.82 -6.55 18.22
C SER A 194 -10.98 -6.25 17.26
N SER A 195 -11.29 -7.15 16.31
CA SER A 195 -12.43 -6.97 15.39
C SER A 195 -13.79 -7.23 16.03
N PHE A 196 -13.81 -8.05 17.09
CA PHE A 196 -15.03 -8.45 17.81
C PHE A 196 -14.94 -8.09 19.29
N VAL A 197 -14.25 -7.00 19.65
CA VAL A 197 -14.47 -6.38 20.95
C VAL A 197 -15.44 -5.21 20.77
N TRP A 198 -16.50 -5.22 21.56
CA TRP A 198 -17.44 -4.12 21.72
C TRP A 198 -16.82 -3.08 22.65
N THR A 199 -15.63 -2.59 22.30
CA THR A 199 -14.99 -1.48 23.00
C THR A 199 -15.40 -0.15 22.37
N GLU A 200 -15.17 0.93 23.11
CA GLU A 200 -15.29 2.30 22.62
C GLU A 200 -14.45 2.49 21.35
N LEU A 201 -15.01 3.22 20.38
CA LEU A 201 -14.41 3.47 19.07
C LEU A 201 -12.95 3.96 19.14
N GLU A 202 -12.64 4.79 20.14
CA GLU A 202 -11.31 5.39 20.35
C GLU A 202 -10.21 4.36 20.63
N THR A 203 -10.60 3.13 21.03
CA THR A 203 -9.67 2.04 21.34
C THR A 203 -9.52 1.03 20.21
N MET A 204 -10.24 1.22 19.09
CA MET A 204 -10.22 0.30 17.96
C MET A 204 -8.86 0.30 17.28
N ASP A 205 -8.18 -0.85 17.28
CA ASP A 205 -6.87 -1.03 16.63
C ASP A 205 -6.90 -0.71 15.11
N GLN A 206 -8.10 -0.73 14.51
CA GLN A 206 -8.33 -0.37 13.12
C GLN A 206 -8.07 1.12 12.85
N LEU A 207 -8.27 2.00 13.85
CA LEU A 207 -7.91 3.42 13.72
C LEU A 207 -6.40 3.59 13.61
N LYS A 208 -5.61 2.74 14.29
CA LYS A 208 -4.14 2.76 14.20
C LYS A 208 -3.64 2.37 12.82
N LEU A 209 -4.40 1.59 12.03
CA LEU A 209 -4.00 1.26 10.65
C LEU A 209 -3.90 2.52 9.78
N ILE A 210 -4.75 3.52 10.04
CA ILE A 210 -4.76 4.80 9.32
C ILE A 210 -3.44 5.56 9.56
N ASP A 211 -2.84 5.46 10.75
CA ASP A 211 -1.56 6.13 11.02
C ASP A 211 -0.43 5.59 10.12
N TYR A 212 -0.46 4.30 9.80
CA TYR A 212 0.52 3.68 8.91
C TYR A 212 0.31 4.03 7.43
N TRP A 213 -0.88 4.52 7.06
CA TRP A 213 -1.13 5.05 5.73
C TRP A 213 -0.29 6.30 5.45
N ASN A 214 -0.11 7.19 6.44
CA ASN A 214 0.60 8.45 6.25
C ASN A 214 2.06 8.27 5.83
N LEU A 215 2.77 7.33 6.45
CA LEU A 215 4.15 7.01 6.04
C LEU A 215 4.18 6.44 4.62
N LEU A 216 3.25 5.53 4.32
CA LEU A 216 3.18 4.92 3.00
C LEU A 216 2.90 5.96 1.91
N ASN A 217 2.04 6.93 2.21
CA ASN A 217 1.74 8.08 1.36
C ASN A 217 2.99 8.94 1.11
N GLN A 218 3.77 9.25 2.15
CA GLN A 218 5.04 9.97 2.01
C GLN A 218 6.03 9.20 1.10
N ILE A 219 6.17 7.90 1.30
CA ILE A 219 7.07 7.07 0.46
C ILE A 219 6.55 6.98 -0.98
N ALA A 220 5.23 6.88 -1.18
CA ALA A 220 4.63 6.88 -2.51
C ALA A 220 4.92 8.19 -3.26
N HIS A 221 4.91 9.33 -2.57
CA HIS A 221 5.30 10.61 -3.15
C HIS A 221 6.76 10.62 -3.59
N ILE A 222 7.68 10.15 -2.74
CA ILE A 222 9.11 10.00 -3.08
C ILE A 222 9.28 9.13 -4.32
N ILE A 223 8.58 7.99 -4.39
CA ILE A 223 8.63 7.08 -5.54
C ILE A 223 8.14 7.79 -6.82
N GLY A 224 7.07 8.56 -6.73
CA GLY A 224 6.54 9.33 -7.85
C GLY A 224 7.53 10.35 -8.40
N GLU A 225 8.31 10.99 -7.53
CA GLU A 225 9.31 11.98 -7.91
C GLU A 225 10.53 11.38 -8.63
N LEU A 226 10.84 10.09 -8.44
CA LEU A 226 12.02 9.44 -9.06
C LEU A 226 12.04 9.51 -10.58
N PHE A 227 10.85 9.62 -11.18
CA PHE A 227 10.64 9.59 -12.62
C PHE A 227 10.08 10.92 -13.15
N ASP A 228 10.10 11.99 -12.34
CA ASP A 228 9.73 13.32 -12.80
C ASP A 228 10.92 14.02 -13.48
N HIS A 229 10.83 14.22 -14.79
CA HIS A 229 11.89 14.79 -15.62
C HIS A 229 12.31 16.21 -15.20
N HIS A 230 11.41 16.98 -14.58
CA HIS A 230 11.71 18.37 -14.19
C HIS A 230 12.72 18.50 -13.05
N LYS A 231 12.86 17.49 -12.18
CA LYS A 231 13.85 17.51 -11.08
C LYS A 231 15.27 17.17 -11.57
N ARG A 232 15.41 16.22 -12.51
CA ARG A 232 16.73 15.82 -13.04
C ARG A 232 17.47 16.94 -13.79
N ILE A 233 16.74 17.84 -14.44
CA ILE A 233 17.34 18.99 -15.16
C ILE A 233 17.91 20.04 -14.19
N ILE A 234 17.42 20.10 -12.95
CA ILE A 234 17.89 21.06 -11.94
C ILE A 234 19.11 20.51 -11.19
N ASP A 235 19.20 19.19 -10.98
CA ASP A 235 20.33 18.55 -10.30
C ASP A 235 21.54 18.26 -11.22
N GLU A 236 21.37 18.38 -12.54
CA GLU A 236 22.44 18.21 -13.55
C GLU A 236 23.00 19.55 -14.09
N ASN A 237 22.56 20.70 -13.57
CA ASN A 237 23.08 22.05 -13.87
C ASN A 237 23.64 22.75 -12.63
#